data_AF-U9VHS6-F1
#
_entry.id   AF-U9VHS6-F1
#
_cell.length_a   1.000
_cell.length_b   1.000
_cell.length_c   1.000
_cell.angle_alpha   90.00
_cell.angle_beta   90.00
_cell.angle_gamma   90.00
#
_symmetry.space_group_name_H-M   'P 1'
#
loop_
_entity.id
_entity.type
_entity.pdbx_description
1 polymer ?
#
loop_
_entity_poly.entity_id
_entity_poly.type
_entity_poly.pdbx_seq_one_letter_code
_entity_poly.pdbx_strand_id
1 'polypeptide(L)'
;MQSLSLPTPVQPQSNSYPMPTVKAANMQRMGARCWQRLVNQGVPFKDARELAIAIIHFIYLDSSPSPTQKYLISQYHEHICAARLSSLQL
;
A
#
# COMPACT_ATOMS: atom_id res chain seq x y z
N MET A 1 -9.69 34.62 42.19
CA MET A 1 -9.58 34.79 40.72
C MET A 1 -8.30 34.07 40.31
N GLN A 2 -8.39 32.80 39.87
CA GLN A 2 -8.18 32.35 38.47
C GLN A 2 -6.74 32.63 38.01
N SER A 3 -5.95 31.67 37.48
CA SER A 3 -6.31 30.72 36.42
C SER A 3 -5.45 29.45 36.44
N LEU A 4 -6.09 28.29 36.27
CA LEU A 4 -5.45 27.05 35.82
C LEU A 4 -4.97 27.22 34.37
N SER A 5 -3.69 27.02 34.12
CA SER A 5 -3.14 26.92 32.76
C SER A 5 -3.29 25.48 32.26
N LEU A 6 -4.10 25.26 31.22
CA LEU A 6 -4.18 23.97 30.53
C LEU A 6 -2.87 23.67 29.77
N PRO A 7 -2.41 22.41 29.72
CA PRO A 7 -1.35 22.01 28.80
C PRO A 7 -1.88 22.06 27.35
N THR A 8 -1.17 22.77 26.48
CA THR A 8 -1.42 22.78 25.03
C THR A 8 -1.33 21.37 24.44
N PRO A 9 -2.26 20.98 23.54
CA PRO A 9 -2.22 19.69 22.89
C PRO A 9 -0.98 19.61 21.98
N VAL A 10 -0.09 18.66 22.26
CA VAL A 10 1.02 18.31 21.38
C VAL A 10 0.40 17.69 20.12
N GLN A 11 0.31 18.45 19.03
CA GLN A 11 0.02 17.88 17.72
C GLN A 11 1.11 16.86 17.39
N PRO A 12 0.77 15.63 16.98
CA PRO A 12 1.77 14.72 16.47
C PRO A 12 2.36 15.36 15.21
N GLN A 13 3.62 15.78 15.30
CA GLN A 13 4.42 16.09 14.12
C GLN A 13 4.58 14.79 13.34
N SER A 14 3.61 14.52 12.47
CA SER A 14 3.78 13.59 11.38
C SER A 14 4.92 14.17 10.54
N ASN A 15 6.12 13.65 10.76
CA ASN A 15 7.30 13.89 9.97
C ASN A 15 7.09 13.20 8.60
N SER A 16 6.04 13.63 7.89
CA SER A 16 5.76 13.26 6.52
C SER A 16 6.66 14.13 5.68
N TYR A 17 7.89 13.67 5.44
CA TYR A 17 8.66 14.15 4.30
C TYR A 17 7.71 14.19 3.09
N PRO A 18 7.55 15.33 2.40
CA PRO A 18 6.63 15.40 1.28
C PRO A 18 7.16 14.47 0.19
N MET A 19 6.62 13.25 0.17
CA MET A 19 6.68 12.39 -0.99
C MET A 19 6.24 13.26 -2.16
N PRO A 20 7.02 13.38 -3.24
CA PRO A 20 6.63 14.20 -4.38
C PRO A 20 5.21 13.79 -4.78
N THR A 21 4.26 14.72 -4.85
CA THR A 21 2.84 14.44 -5.08
C THR A 21 2.63 13.53 -6.31
N VAL A 22 3.52 13.66 -7.31
CA VAL A 22 3.59 12.81 -8.51
C VAL A 22 3.87 11.33 -8.16
N LYS A 23 4.81 11.05 -7.24
CA LYS A 23 5.14 9.68 -6.81
C LYS A 23 3.98 9.03 -6.07
N ALA A 24 3.29 9.77 -5.19
CA ALA A 24 2.11 9.28 -4.49
C ALA A 24 0.94 8.98 -5.46
N ALA A 25 0.68 9.88 -6.42
CA ALA A 25 -0.35 9.67 -7.43
C ALA A 25 -0.07 8.45 -8.32
N ASN A 26 1.19 8.25 -8.71
CA ASN A 26 1.61 7.09 -9.50
C ASN A 26 1.45 5.78 -8.72
N MET A 27 1.87 5.75 -7.45
CA MET A 27 1.68 4.60 -6.57
C MET A 27 0.19 4.22 -6.44
N GLN A 28 -0.70 5.20 -6.26
CA GLN A 28 -2.13 4.96 -6.16
C GLN A 28 -2.72 4.40 -7.46
N ARG A 29 -2.38 4.99 -8.62
CA ARG A 29 -2.83 4.48 -9.92
C ARG A 29 -2.33 3.06 -10.16
N MET A 30 -1.06 2.81 -9.85
CA MET A 30 -0.45 1.50 -10.04
C MET A 30 -1.07 0.46 -9.10
N GLY A 31 -1.31 0.84 -7.83
CA GLY A 31 -2.00 0.00 -6.85
C GLY A 31 -3.41 -0.37 -7.29
N ALA A 32 -4.18 0.58 -7.83
CA ALA A 32 -5.51 0.31 -8.35
C ALA A 32 -5.48 -0.67 -9.53
N ARG A 33 -4.53 -0.53 -10.45
CA ARG A 33 -4.35 -1.47 -11.58
C ARG A 33 -3.92 -2.86 -11.11
N CYS A 34 -2.99 -2.93 -10.17
CA CYS A 34 -2.53 -4.18 -9.57
C CYS A 34 -3.69 -4.92 -8.90
N TRP A 35 -4.45 -4.20 -8.06
CA TRP A 35 -5.64 -4.71 -7.39
C TRP A 35 -6.68 -5.24 -8.38
N GLN A 36 -7.01 -4.46 -9.41
CA GLN A 36 -8.00 -4.87 -10.41
C GLN A 36 -7.59 -6.16 -11.12
N ARG A 37 -6.31 -6.30 -11.48
CA ARG A 37 -5.82 -7.52 -12.13
C ARG A 37 -5.89 -8.73 -11.20
N LEU A 38 -5.54 -8.58 -9.93
CA LEU A 38 -5.64 -9.67 -8.94
C LEU A 38 -7.09 -10.12 -8.75
N VAL A 39 -8.03 -9.19 -8.65
CA VAL A 39 -9.47 -9.50 -8.58
C VAL A 39 -9.92 -10.25 -9.83
N ASN A 40 -9.50 -9.81 -11.02
CA ASN A 40 -9.82 -10.48 -12.28
C ASN A 40 -9.22 -11.90 -12.39
N GLN A 41 -8.17 -12.22 -11.62
CA GLN A 41 -7.60 -13.57 -11.53
C GLN A 41 -8.27 -14.44 -10.45
N GLY A 42 -9.30 -13.95 -9.77
CA GLY A 42 -10.04 -14.71 -8.76
C GLY A 42 -9.56 -14.51 -7.33
N VAL A 43 -8.65 -13.55 -7.07
CA VAL A 43 -8.26 -13.21 -5.70
C VAL A 43 -9.39 -12.43 -5.02
N PRO A 44 -9.84 -12.81 -3.80
CA PRO A 44 -10.85 -12.07 -3.05
C PRO A 44 -10.50 -10.60 -2.87
N PHE A 45 -11.50 -9.72 -2.90
CA PHE A 45 -11.33 -8.26 -2.85
C PHE A 45 -10.40 -7.75 -1.75
N LYS A 46 -10.56 -8.27 -0.52
CA LYS A 46 -9.75 -7.88 0.65
C LYS A 46 -8.30 -8.31 0.50
N ASP A 47 -8.08 -9.53 0.05
CA ASP A 47 -6.73 -10.11 -0.11
C ASP A 47 -6.01 -9.47 -1.29
N ALA A 48 -6.72 -9.23 -2.39
CA ALA A 48 -6.21 -8.51 -3.56
C ALA A 48 -5.75 -7.09 -3.18
N ARG A 49 -6.46 -6.43 -2.25
CA ARG A 49 -6.08 -5.10 -1.76
C ARG A 49 -4.78 -5.15 -0.97
N GLU A 50 -4.66 -6.09 -0.03
CA GLU A 50 -3.43 -6.26 0.76
C GLU A 50 -2.23 -6.65 -0.11
N LEU A 51 -2.44 -7.54 -1.08
CA LEU A 51 -1.41 -7.90 -2.07
C LEU A 51 -0.99 -6.70 -2.92
N ALA A 52 -1.94 -5.91 -3.43
CA ALA A 52 -1.62 -4.71 -4.19
C ALA A 52 -0.81 -3.71 -3.36
N ILE A 53 -1.17 -3.50 -2.08
CA ILE A 53 -0.39 -2.65 -1.17
C ILE A 53 1.03 -3.20 -1.02
N ALA A 54 1.19 -4.49 -0.73
CA ALA A 54 2.50 -5.12 -0.56
C ALA A 54 3.39 -4.95 -1.80
N ILE A 55 2.82 -5.18 -3.00
CA ILE A 55 3.52 -5.09 -4.28
C ILE A 55 3.95 -3.64 -4.58
N ILE A 56 3.07 -2.66 -4.39
CA ILE A 56 3.40 -1.24 -4.63
C ILE A 56 4.43 -0.74 -3.63
N HIS A 57 4.31 -1.12 -2.36
CA HIS A 57 5.27 -0.74 -1.33
C HIS A 57 6.65 -1.36 -1.61
N PHE A 58 6.70 -2.61 -2.07
CA PHE A 58 7.96 -3.21 -2.51
C PHE A 58 8.57 -2.44 -3.69
N ILE A 59 7.80 -2.17 -4.75
CA ILE A 59 8.30 -1.53 -5.97
C ILE A 59 8.75 -0.07 -5.75
N TYR A 60 7.99 0.73 -4.99
CA TYR A 60 8.22 2.18 -4.89
C TYR A 60 8.92 2.63 -3.61
N LEU A 61 8.87 1.80 -2.55
CA LEU A 61 9.40 2.12 -1.22
C LEU A 61 10.46 1.12 -0.75
N ASP A 62 10.82 0.11 -1.55
CA ASP A 62 11.74 -0.97 -1.17
C ASP A 62 11.37 -1.61 0.20
N SER A 63 10.07 -1.69 0.45
CA SER A 63 9.55 -2.14 1.73
C SER A 63 9.32 -3.65 1.70
N SER A 64 9.77 -4.32 2.76
CA SER A 64 9.51 -5.75 2.93
C SER A 64 8.04 -6.03 3.31
N PRO A 65 7.42 -7.08 2.77
CA PRO A 65 6.05 -7.45 3.10
C PRO A 65 5.91 -7.88 4.57
N SER A 66 4.78 -7.54 5.19
CA SER A 66 4.41 -7.99 6.53
C SER A 66 4.17 -9.51 6.57
N PRO A 67 4.13 -10.16 7.76
CA PRO A 67 3.84 -11.59 7.85
C PRO A 67 2.52 -12.00 7.17
N THR A 68 1.45 -11.19 7.35
CA THR A 68 0.17 -11.39 6.66
C THR A 68 0.32 -11.31 5.14
N GLN A 69 1.07 -10.32 4.65
CA GLN A 69 1.30 -10.17 3.22
C GLN A 69 2.15 -11.30 2.65
N LYS A 70 3.16 -11.79 3.38
CA LYS A 70 3.94 -12.99 2.99
C LYS A 70 3.05 -14.22 2.88
N TYR A 71 2.13 -14.40 3.84
CA TYR A 71 1.15 -15.48 3.79
C TYR A 71 0.26 -15.37 2.54
N LEU A 72 -0.28 -14.18 2.26
CA LEU A 72 -1.10 -13.95 1.06
C LEU A 72 -0.31 -14.17 -0.24
N ILE A 73 0.95 -13.74 -0.29
CA ILE A 73 1.82 -13.97 -1.45
C ILE A 73 2.00 -15.47 -1.66
N SER A 74 2.27 -16.23 -0.59
CA SER A 74 2.40 -17.68 -0.67
C SER A 74 1.11 -18.35 -1.13
N GLN A 75 -0.03 -17.93 -0.57
CA GLN A 75 -1.34 -18.48 -0.89
C GLN A 75 -1.76 -18.21 -2.36
N TYR A 76 -1.50 -17.00 -2.87
CA TYR A 76 -1.98 -16.55 -4.17
C TYR A 76 -0.88 -16.41 -5.23
N HIS A 77 0.28 -17.05 -5.04
CA HIS A 77 1.43 -16.90 -5.94
C HIS A 77 1.10 -17.20 -7.41
N GLU A 78 0.28 -18.22 -7.68
CA GLU A 78 -0.17 -18.56 -9.03
C GLU A 78 -1.01 -17.44 -9.66
N HIS A 79 -1.94 -16.86 -8.90
CA HIS A 79 -2.78 -15.74 -9.35
C HIS A 79 -1.96 -14.46 -9.57
N ILE A 80 -0.96 -14.21 -8.72
CA ILE A 80 -0.04 -13.07 -8.86
C ILE A 80 0.75 -13.20 -10.17
N CYS A 81 1.26 -14.39 -10.47
CA CYS A 81 1.93 -14.68 -11.74
C CYS A 81 0.98 -14.53 -12.94
N ALA A 82 -0.24 -15.08 -12.83
CA ALA A 82 -1.26 -15.01 -13.88
C ALA A 82 -1.76 -13.58 -14.14
N ALA A 83 -1.73 -12.70 -13.12
CA ALA A 83 -2.06 -11.29 -13.25
C ALA A 83 -1.04 -10.49 -14.11
N ARG A 84 0.09 -11.12 -14.48
CA ARG A 84 1.15 -10.56 -15.34
C ARG A 84 1.51 -9.13 -14.97
N LEU A 85 1.69 -8.88 -13.67
CA LEU A 85 1.88 -7.54 -13.12
C LEU A 85 3.11 -6.83 -13.67
N SER A 86 4.11 -7.58 -14.16
CA SER A 86 5.27 -7.05 -14.90
C SER A 86 4.92 -6.30 -16.18
N SER A 87 3.73 -6.49 -16.75
CA SER A 87 3.24 -5.72 -17.91
C SER A 87 2.56 -4.39 -17.54
N LEU A 88 2.47 -4.08 -16.25
CA LEU A 88 2.05 -2.75 -15.81
C LEU A 88 3.24 -1.79 -16.02
N GLN A 89 3.25 -1.09 -17.16
CA GLN A 89 4.26 -0.06 -17.44
C GLN A 89 4.17 1.06 -16.39
N LEU A 90 5.32 1.34 -15.76
CA LEU A 90 5.56 2.43 -14.81
C LEU A 90 5.56 3.80 -15.51
#